data_AF-A0A448MKY4-F1
#
_entry.id   AF-A0A448MKY4-F1
#
_cell.length_a   1.000
_cell.length_b   1.000
_cell.length_c   1.000
_cell.angle_alpha   90.00
_cell.angle_beta   90.00
_cell.angle_gamma   90.00
#
_symmetry.space_group_name_H-M   'P 1'
#
loop_
_entity.id
_entity.type
_entity.pdbx_description
1 polymer ?
#
loop_
_entity_poly.entity_id
_entity_poly.type
_entity_poly.pdbx_seq_one_letter_code
_entity_poly.pdbx_strand_id
1 'polypeptide(L)'
;MNKELKLYGLFDAALIPKVWFNLEAWQLNLEPLYQGNYQPIAEAIPYLIELNRNTNSYAVDELLEDDAYRAGLLIRSSLEITELVEILASFYHIIGYDNKPYLRRFLIFVFLITLLIVYH
;
A
#
# COMPACT_ATOMS: atom_id res chain seq x y z
N MET A 1 -7.50 -25.36 -0.93
CA MET A 1 -8.39 -24.47 -0.17
C MET A 1 -8.47 -23.18 -0.97
N ASN A 2 -9.65 -22.77 -1.45
CA ASN A 2 -9.78 -21.48 -2.15
C ASN A 2 -9.65 -20.37 -1.09
N LYS A 3 -8.53 -19.63 -1.11
CA LYS A 3 -8.38 -18.43 -0.30
C LYS A 3 -9.32 -17.36 -0.85
N GLU A 4 -10.03 -16.64 0.02
CA GLU A 4 -10.93 -15.55 -0.36
C GLU A 4 -10.15 -14.43 -1.05
N LEU A 5 -10.70 -13.86 -2.12
CA LEU A 5 -10.06 -12.77 -2.84
C LEU A 5 -10.37 -11.45 -2.13
N LYS A 6 -9.33 -10.77 -1.64
CA LYS A 6 -9.41 -9.50 -0.92
C LYS A 6 -8.99 -8.35 -1.83
N LEU A 7 -9.46 -7.15 -1.50
CA LEU A 7 -9.08 -5.90 -2.18
C LEU A 7 -8.18 -5.09 -1.25
N TYR A 8 -7.08 -4.58 -1.80
CA TYR A 8 -6.12 -3.74 -1.11
C TYR A 8 -5.91 -2.45 -1.87
N GLY A 9 -5.68 -1.36 -1.15
CA GLY A 9 -5.20 -0.10 -1.69
C GLY A 9 -3.80 0.19 -1.17
N LEU A 10 -2.86 0.44 -2.08
CA LEU A 10 -1.51 0.89 -1.77
C LEU A 10 -1.44 2.40 -1.97
N PHE A 11 -1.32 3.13 -0.86
CA PHE A 11 -1.42 4.59 -0.81
C PHE A 11 -0.09 5.23 -0.40
N ASP A 12 0.18 6.41 -0.96
CA ASP A 12 1.38 7.19 -0.65
C ASP A 12 1.34 7.67 0.82
N ALA A 13 2.51 7.72 1.44
CA ALA A 13 2.70 8.23 2.79
C ALA A 13 2.22 9.69 2.95
N ALA A 14 2.24 10.50 1.90
CA ALA A 14 1.72 11.87 1.92
C ALA A 14 0.21 11.95 2.23
N LEU A 15 -0.53 10.86 2.03
CA LEU A 15 -1.96 10.75 2.32
C LEU A 15 -2.21 10.33 3.78
N ILE A 16 -1.16 9.92 4.49
CA ILE A 16 -1.25 9.37 5.84
C ILE A 16 -1.75 10.37 6.86
N PRO A 17 -1.42 11.67 6.86
CA PRO A 17 -2.00 12.57 7.83
C PRO A 17 -3.54 12.48 7.86
N LYS A 18 -4.20 12.40 6.69
CA LYS A 18 -5.67 12.29 6.61
C LYS A 18 -6.19 10.90 7.01
N VAL A 19 -5.49 9.84 6.60
CA VAL A 19 -5.84 8.46 6.97
C VAL A 19 -5.65 8.24 8.47
N TRP A 20 -4.53 8.73 9.04
CA TRP A 20 -4.12 8.62 10.43
C TRP A 20 -5.13 9.19 11.40
N PHE A 21 -5.68 10.37 11.09
CA PHE A 21 -6.73 10.98 11.91
C PHE A 21 -7.98 10.11 12.04
N ASN A 22 -8.24 9.24 11.07
CA ASN A 22 -9.43 8.39 11.03
C ASN A 22 -9.15 6.91 11.33
N LEU A 23 -7.90 6.51 11.58
CA LEU A 23 -7.50 5.10 11.69
C LEU A 23 -8.27 4.32 12.75
N GLU A 24 -8.43 4.90 13.94
CA GLU A 24 -9.14 4.26 15.04
C GLU A 24 -10.62 4.04 14.71
N ALA A 25 -11.23 4.99 13.98
CA ALA A 25 -12.63 4.93 13.58
C ALA A 25 -12.87 3.99 12.38
N TRP A 26 -11.90 3.84 11.49
CA TRP A 26 -12.06 3.05 10.28
C TRP A 26 -11.93 1.55 10.52
N GLN A 27 -11.16 1.13 11.53
CA GLN A 27 -10.95 -0.28 11.89
C GLN A 27 -10.48 -1.17 10.72
N LEU A 28 -9.94 -0.58 9.66
CA LEU A 28 -9.39 -1.30 8.52
C LEU A 28 -7.98 -1.81 8.84
N ASN A 29 -7.65 -2.99 8.34
CA ASN A 29 -6.29 -3.52 8.45
C ASN A 29 -5.36 -2.70 7.57
N LEU A 30 -4.21 -2.29 8.14
CA LEU A 30 -3.19 -1.58 7.40
C LEU A 30 -1.79 -1.98 7.84
N GLU A 31 -0.84 -1.87 6.92
CA GLU A 31 0.55 -2.18 7.18
C GLU A 31 1.46 -1.25 6.36
N PRO A 32 2.52 -0.69 6.96
CA PRO A 32 3.55 0.04 6.21
C PRO A 32 4.38 -0.94 5.37
N LEU A 33 4.82 -0.51 4.18
CA LEU A 33 5.66 -1.33 3.29
C LEU A 33 7.13 -1.44 3.73
N TYR A 34 7.50 -0.88 4.87
CA TYR A 34 8.85 -0.93 5.39
C TYR A 34 8.86 -1.41 6.84
N GLN A 35 9.59 -2.50 7.08
CA GLN A 35 9.61 -3.22 8.35
C GLN A 35 10.89 -2.97 9.19
N GLY A 36 11.80 -2.09 8.73
CA GLY A 36 13.02 -1.72 9.45
C GLY A 36 12.82 -0.55 10.43
N ASN A 37 13.92 0.06 10.91
CA ASN A 37 13.83 1.30 11.68
C ASN A 37 13.35 2.46 10.79
N TYR A 38 12.03 2.62 10.75
CA TYR A 38 11.34 3.53 9.84
C TYR A 38 11.21 4.96 10.39
N GLN A 39 11.53 5.20 11.66
CA GLN A 39 11.38 6.51 12.29
C GLN A 39 11.99 7.67 11.50
N PRO A 40 13.16 7.53 10.84
CA PRO A 40 13.75 8.63 10.07
C PRO A 40 13.04 8.92 8.74
N ILE A 41 12.18 8.02 8.26
CA ILE A 41 11.60 8.02 6.90
C ILE A 41 10.10 7.68 6.89
N ALA A 42 9.44 7.70 8.05
CA ALA A 42 8.06 7.24 8.24
C ALA A 42 7.09 7.95 7.29
N GLU A 43 7.30 9.26 7.10
CA GLU A 43 6.50 10.12 6.21
C GLU A 43 6.68 9.82 4.72
N ALA A 44 7.58 8.90 4.35
CA ALA A 44 7.87 8.54 2.97
C ALA A 44 7.54 7.08 2.62
N ILE A 45 7.07 6.29 3.58
CA ILE A 45 6.79 4.86 3.39
C ILE A 45 5.32 4.66 3.04
N PRO A 46 4.99 4.11 1.85
CA PRO A 46 3.61 3.80 1.48
C PRO A 46 2.97 2.77 2.40
N TYR A 47 1.64 2.79 2.45
CA TYR A 47 0.85 1.90 3.29
C TYR A 47 -0.07 1.06 2.44
N LEU A 48 -0.16 -0.22 2.78
CA LEU A 48 -1.15 -1.13 2.25
C LEU A 48 -2.34 -1.14 3.21
N ILE A 49 -3.55 -0.96 2.68
CA ILE A 49 -4.80 -1.00 3.45
C ILE A 49 -5.71 -2.06 2.83
N GLU A 50 -6.26 -2.94 3.65
CA GLU A 50 -7.30 -3.88 3.23
C GLU A 50 -8.66 -3.16 3.13
N LEU A 51 -9.21 -3.09 1.92
CA LEU A 51 -10.44 -2.38 1.61
C LEU A 51 -11.67 -3.28 1.83
N ASN A 52 -11.98 -3.54 3.10
CA ASN A 52 -13.09 -4.40 3.50
C ASN A 52 -14.37 -3.61 3.82
N ARG A 53 -15.31 -3.58 2.88
CA ARG A 53 -16.61 -2.90 3.05
C ARG A 53 -17.49 -3.50 4.15
N ASN A 54 -17.30 -4.78 4.51
CA ASN A 54 -18.04 -5.39 5.61
C ASN A 54 -17.57 -4.86 6.97
N THR A 55 -16.31 -4.42 7.05
CA THR A 55 -15.75 -3.77 8.25
C THR A 55 -16.21 -2.32 8.32
N ASN A 56 -16.00 -1.55 7.24
CA ASN A 56 -16.40 -0.15 7.19
C ASN A 56 -16.58 0.31 5.74
N SER A 57 -17.83 0.31 5.26
CA SER A 57 -18.13 0.73 3.89
C SER A 57 -17.82 2.21 3.66
N TYR A 58 -18.12 3.08 4.63
CA TYR A 58 -17.86 4.52 4.54
C TYR A 58 -16.36 4.80 4.32
N ALA A 59 -15.48 4.18 5.11
CA ALA A 59 -14.04 4.36 4.98
C ALA A 59 -13.52 3.86 3.61
N VAL A 60 -14.02 2.72 3.14
CA VAL A 60 -13.63 2.18 1.84
C VAL A 60 -14.09 3.08 0.70
N ASP A 61 -15.31 3.60 0.75
CA ASP A 61 -15.82 4.48 -0.28
C ASP A 61 -15.09 5.84 -0.24
N GLU A 62 -14.77 6.39 0.94
CA GLU A 62 -13.93 7.59 1.09
C GLU A 62 -12.55 7.39 0.44
N LEU A 63 -11.89 6.25 0.69
CA LEU A 63 -10.59 5.90 0.11
C LEU A 63 -10.63 5.66 -1.43
N LEU A 64 -11.79 5.31 -1.99
CA LEU A 64 -11.94 5.03 -3.41
C LEU A 64 -12.45 6.24 -4.22
N GLU A 65 -13.20 7.14 -3.60
CA GLU A 65 -13.93 8.22 -4.28
C GLU A 65 -13.27 9.60 -4.10
N ASP A 66 -12.55 9.86 -3.00
CA ASP A 66 -11.84 11.13 -2.82
C ASP A 66 -10.65 11.21 -3.80
N ASP A 67 -10.61 12.29 -4.59
CA ASP A 67 -9.56 12.55 -5.56
C ASP A 67 -8.15 12.59 -4.92
N ALA A 68 -8.05 12.86 -3.62
CA ALA A 68 -6.81 12.75 -2.87
C ALA A 68 -6.27 11.31 -2.81
N TYR A 69 -7.14 10.29 -2.75
CA TYR A 69 -6.76 8.88 -2.63
C TYR A 69 -6.76 8.12 -3.96
N ARG A 70 -7.34 8.70 -5.01
CA ARG A 70 -7.43 8.13 -6.37
C ARG A 70 -6.09 7.77 -7.02
N ALA A 71 -4.99 8.31 -6.51
CA ALA A 71 -3.63 8.00 -6.96
C ALA A 71 -3.07 6.68 -6.39
N GLY A 72 -3.80 5.99 -5.50
CA GLY A 72 -3.41 4.70 -4.95
C GLY A 72 -3.48 3.56 -5.97
N LEU A 73 -2.64 2.54 -5.79
CA LEU A 73 -2.71 1.32 -6.60
C LEU A 73 -3.67 0.32 -5.95
N LEU A 74 -4.66 -0.12 -6.70
CA LEU A 74 -5.59 -1.17 -6.27
C LEU A 74 -5.04 -2.56 -6.61
N ILE A 75 -5.02 -3.45 -5.61
CA ILE A 75 -4.50 -4.80 -5.73
C ILE A 75 -5.58 -5.77 -5.29
N ARG A 76 -5.87 -6.78 -6.13
CA ARG A 76 -6.69 -7.92 -5.72
C ARG A 76 -5.78 -9.11 -5.48
N SER A 77 -5.86 -9.68 -4.29
CA SER A 77 -5.02 -10.81 -3.90
C SER A 77 -5.75 -11.69 -2.90
N SER A 78 -5.46 -12.99 -2.92
CA SER A 78 -5.94 -13.92 -1.90
C SER A 78 -4.91 -14.12 -0.77
N LEU A 79 -3.83 -13.36 -0.77
CA LEU A 79 -2.82 -13.35 0.28
C LEU A 79 -3.31 -12.52 1.47
N GLU A 80 -2.82 -12.83 2.66
CA GLU A 80 -3.01 -11.97 3.82
C GLU A 80 -2.21 -10.67 3.67
N ILE A 81 -2.62 -9.61 4.37
CA ILE A 81 -1.99 -8.28 4.25
C ILE A 81 -0.48 -8.35 4.57
N THR A 82 -0.09 -9.15 5.56
CA THR A 82 1.31 -9.36 5.95
C THR A 82 2.12 -10.05 4.87
N GLU A 83 1.59 -11.13 4.29
CA GLU A 83 2.21 -11.84 3.15
C GLU A 83 2.39 -10.88 1.95
N LEU A 84 1.38 -10.05 1.68
CA LEU A 84 1.42 -9.10 0.58
C LEU A 84 2.41 -7.96 0.85
N VAL A 85 2.52 -7.48 2.09
CA VAL A 85 3.53 -6.50 2.50
C VAL A 85 4.93 -7.04 2.35
N GLU A 86 5.22 -8.27 2.76
CA GLU A 86 6.55 -8.87 2.59
C GLU A 86 6.96 -8.91 1.11
N ILE A 87 6.04 -9.32 0.24
CA ILE A 87 6.28 -9.36 -1.22
C ILE A 87 6.48 -7.95 -1.75
N LEU A 88 5.60 -7.01 -1.44
CA LEU A 88 5.69 -5.63 -1.94
C LEU A 88 6.94 -4.93 -1.42
N ALA A 89 7.25 -5.08 -0.14
CA ALA A 89 8.43 -4.52 0.52
C ALA A 89 9.73 -4.99 -0.13
N SER A 90 9.78 -6.21 -0.69
CA SER A 90 10.94 -6.70 -1.43
C SER A 90 11.26 -5.85 -2.67
N PHE A 91 10.27 -5.21 -3.29
CA PHE A 91 10.46 -4.27 -4.40
C PHE A 91 10.91 -2.88 -3.95
N TYR A 92 10.65 -2.52 -2.69
CA TYR A 92 11.08 -1.25 -2.10
C TYR A 92 12.49 -1.30 -1.53
N HIS A 93 13.00 -2.49 -1.20
CA HIS A 93 14.38 -2.71 -0.79
C HIS A 93 15.27 -2.94 -2.01
N ILE A 94 15.63 -1.88 -2.72
CA ILE A 94 16.74 -1.96 -3.66
C ILE A 94 18.02 -1.71 -2.86
N ILE A 95 18.84 -2.73 -2.72
CA ILE A 95 20.22 -2.58 -2.25
C ILE A 95 20.99 -1.96 -3.42
N GLY A 96 21.41 -0.70 -3.29
CA GLY A 96 22.23 -0.09 -4.33
C GLY A 96 23.68 -0.57 -4.26
N TYR A 97 24.50 -0.12 -5.20
CA TYR A 97 25.89 -0.57 -5.34
C TYR A 97 26.77 -0.29 -4.10
N ASP A 98 26.35 0.60 -3.20
CA ASP A 98 27.00 0.89 -1.92
C ASP A 98 26.45 0.06 -0.74
N ASN A 99 25.69 -0.99 -1.03
CA ASN A 99 25.06 -1.90 -0.06
C ASN A 99 24.08 -1.21 0.91
N LYS A 100 23.53 -0.05 0.53
CA LYS A 100 22.52 0.66 1.33
C LYS A 100 21.11 0.45 0.77
N PRO A 101 20.08 0.42 1.62
CA PRO A 101 18.69 0.36 1.18
C PRO A 101 18.28 1.70 0.57
N TYR A 102 17.85 1.68 -0.69
CA TYR A 102 17.19 2.81 -1.35
C TYR A 102 15.69 2.57 -1.35
N LEU A 103 14.91 3.52 -0.83
CA LEU A 103 13.48 3.54 -1.11
C LEU A 103 13.27 3.95 -2.56
N ARG A 104 12.78 3.04 -3.38
CA ARG A 104 12.24 3.44 -4.68
C ARG A 104 10.93 4.17 -4.43
N ARG A 105 10.84 5.44 -4.84
CA ARG A 105 9.56 6.17 -4.82
C ARG A 105 8.55 5.42 -5.70
N PHE A 106 7.39 5.12 -5.10
CA PHE A 106 6.31 4.38 -5.73
C PHE A 106 5.80 5.01 -7.04
N LEU A 107 5.83 6.34 -7.12
CA LEU A 107 5.35 7.10 -8.28
C LEU A 107 6.12 6.86 -9.59
N ILE A 108 7.35 6.33 -9.54
CA ILE A 108 8.08 5.95 -10.78
C ILE A 108 7.57 4.58 -11.29
N PHE A 109 7.02 3.73 -10.42
CA PHE A 109 6.62 2.36 -10.75
C PHE A 109 5.22 2.22 -11.36
N VAL A 110 4.28 3.15 -11.10
CA VAL A 110 2.96 3.14 -11.75
C VAL A 110 3.11 3.18 -13.28
N PHE A 111 4.13 3.89 -13.78
CA PHE A 111 4.45 3.91 -15.21
C PHE A 111 5.02 2.57 -15.72
N LEU A 112 5.72 1.81 -14.86
CA LEU A 112 6.40 0.57 -15.25
C LEU A 112 5.51 -0.68 -15.15
N ILE A 113 4.65 -0.77 -14.12
CA ILE A 113 3.77 -1.94 -13.89
C ILE A 113 2.57 -1.91 -14.84
N THR A 114 2.04 -0.73 -15.17
CA THR A 114 0.99 -0.59 -16.19
C THR A 114 1.48 -1.12 -17.55
N LEU A 115 2.78 -1.04 -17.84
CA LEU A 115 3.37 -1.60 -19.07
C LEU A 115 3.46 -3.13 -19.03
N LEU A 116 3.63 -3.73 -17.85
CA LEU A 116 3.85 -5.17 -17.70
C LEU A 116 2.54 -5.97 -17.60
N ILE A 117 1.48 -5.37 -17.06
CA ILE A 117 0.15 -6.01 -16.96
C ILE A 117 -0.59 -6.02 -18.33
N VAL A 118 -0.19 -5.16 -19.27
CA VAL A 118 -0.78 -5.14 -20.63
C VAL A 118 -0.15 -6.19 -21.57
N TYR A 119 0.94 -6.85 -21.16
CA TYR A 119 1.74 -7.72 -22.04
C TYR A 119 1.71 -9.23 -21.73
N HIS A 120 0.81 -9.71 -20.87
CA HIS A 120 0.59 -11.14 -20.63
C HIS A 120 -0.90 -11.48 -20.50
#